data_AF-A0ABC9VUH5-F1
#
_entry.id   AF-A0ABC9VUH5-F1
#
_cell.length_a   1.000
_cell.length_b   1.000
_cell.length_c   1.000
_cell.angle_alpha   90.00
_cell.angle_beta   90.00
_cell.angle_gamma   90.00
#
_symmetry.space_group_name_H-M   'P 1'
#
loop_
_entity.id
_entity.type
_entity.pdbx_description
1 polymer ?
#
loop_
_entity_poly.entity_id
_entity_poly.type
_entity_poly.pdbx_seq_one_letter_code
_entity_poly.pdbx_strand_id
1 'polypeptide(L)' 'MLTVRAINLVLSEIEVPLTGSSIDGQPVLNLRSTLVDPVVVVELMGRGFLRWLEEDNPELGYNRSMACTNQAVY' A
#
# COMPACT_ATOMS: atom_id res chain seq x y z
N MET A 1 27.65 -18.67 6.55
CA MET A 1 26.78 -17.78 5.76
C MET A 1 25.74 -17.19 6.69
N LEU A 2 25.56 -15.87 6.68
CA LEU A 2 24.48 -15.21 7.41
C LEU A 2 23.19 -15.42 6.64
N THR A 3 22.29 -16.25 7.16
CA THR A 3 21.09 -16.65 6.41
C THR A 3 19.84 -16.15 7.10
N VAL A 4 19.21 -15.14 6.50
CA VAL A 4 17.85 -14.72 6.85
C VAL A 4 16.89 -15.83 6.43
N ARG A 5 16.04 -16.29 7.35
CA ARG A 5 15.03 -17.32 7.08
C ARG A 5 13.75 -16.71 6.50
N ALA A 6 13.30 -15.60 7.07
CA ALA A 6 12.12 -14.87 6.60
C ALA A 6 12.14 -13.41 7.08
N ILE A 7 11.46 -12.55 6.33
CA ILE A 7 11.18 -11.17 6.67
C ILE A 7 9.67 -10.99 6.50
N ASN A 8 8.98 -10.68 7.58
CA ASN A 8 7.53 -10.47 7.56
C ASN A 8 7.21 -9.08 8.09
N LEU A 9 6.12 -8.48 7.61
CA LEU A 9 5.51 -7.30 8.20
C LEU A 9 4.19 -7.73 8.83
N VAL A 10 4.03 -7.49 10.12
CA VAL A 10 2.80 -7.82 10.86
C VAL A 10 2.11 -6.51 11.21
N LEU A 11 0.84 -6.36 10.84
CA LEU A 11 0.00 -5.22 11.21
C LEU A 11 -0.80 -5.57 12.46
N SER A 12 -0.99 -4.60 13.35
CA SER A 12 -1.67 -4.80 14.63
C SER A 12 -3.19 -4.96 14.48
N GLU A 13 -3.78 -4.32 13.48
CA GLU A 13 -5.21 -4.36 13.19
C GLU A 13 -5.47 -4.85 11.76
N ILE A 14 -6.53 -5.65 11.60
CA ILE A 14 -7.00 -6.17 10.31
C ILE A 14 -8.08 -5.24 9.73
N GLU A 15 -8.49 -4.22 10.48
CA GLU A 15 -9.49 -3.26 10.07
C GLU A 15 -8.94 -2.33 8.99
N VAL A 16 -9.85 -1.87 8.13
CA VAL A 16 -9.46 -0.95 7.06
C VAL A 16 -9.20 0.43 7.68
N PRO A 17 -7.99 0.98 7.51
CA PRO A 17 -7.64 2.25 8.13
C PRO A 17 -8.45 3.40 7.52
N LEU A 18 -9.01 4.23 8.40
CA LEU A 18 -9.75 5.44 8.01
C LEU A 18 -8.78 6.59 7.72
N THR A 19 -9.26 7.59 6.98
CA THR A 19 -8.47 8.79 6.71
C THR A 19 -8.05 9.46 8.01
N GLY A 20 -6.73 9.59 8.22
CA GLY A 20 -6.16 10.21 9.41
C GLY A 20 -5.97 9.26 10.60
N SER A 21 -6.24 7.97 10.47
CA SER A 21 -5.91 6.98 11.50
C SER A 21 -4.42 6.65 11.50
N SER A 22 -3.91 6.14 12.64
CA SER A 22 -2.59 5.49 12.68
C SER A 22 -2.68 4.11 12.05
N ILE A 23 -1.57 3.64 11.49
CA ILE A 23 -1.38 2.24 11.10
C ILE A 23 -0.19 1.74 11.90
N ASP A 24 -0.46 0.86 12.85
CA ASP A 24 0.57 0.27 13.70
C ASP A 24 0.98 -1.10 13.16
N GLY A 25 2.29 -1.36 13.15
CA GLY A 25 2.83 -2.62 12.68
C GLY A 25 4.31 -2.78 13.02
N GLN A 26 4.80 -4.00 12.84
CA GLN A 26 6.15 -4.37 13.19
C GLN A 26 6.81 -5.27 12.13
N PRO A 27 8.03 -4.95 11.68
CA PRO A 27 8.83 -5.88 10.88
C PRO A 27 9.38 -6.99 11.79
N VAL A 28 9.19 -8.25 11.37
CA VAL A 28 9.65 -9.45 12.07
C VAL A 28 10.68 -10.17 11.21
N LEU A 29 11.92 -10.18 11.70
CA LEU A 29 13.04 -10.90 11.09
C LEU A 29 13.22 -12.27 11.75
N ASN A 30 13.13 -13.32 10.95
CA ASN A 30 13.48 -14.66 11.37
C ASN A 30 14.87 -14.99 10.81
N LEU A 31 15.84 -15.20 11.69
CA LEU A 31 17.23 -15.42 11.33
C LEU A 31 17.65 -16.86 11.65
N ARG A 32 18.51 -17.46 10.81
CA ARG A 32 19.20 -18.73 11.16
C ARG A 32 20.51 -18.50 11.91
N SER A 33 20.98 -17.25 11.94
CA SER A 33 22.27 -16.83 12.49
C SER A 33 22.24 -15.33 12.80
N THR A 34 23.07 -14.86 13.73
CA THR A 34 23.14 -13.46 14.16
C THR A 34 23.66 -12.52 13.06
N LEU A 35 22.92 -11.45 12.74
CA LEU A 35 23.41 -10.37 11.87
C LEU A 35 24.22 -9.35 12.68
N VAL A 36 25.30 -8.84 12.10
CA VAL A 36 26.06 -7.71 12.66
C VAL A 36 25.54 -6.43 12.01
N ASP A 37 25.09 -5.49 12.84
CA ASP A 37 24.55 -4.17 12.45
C ASP A 37 23.49 -4.19 11.32
N PRO A 38 22.39 -4.97 11.47
CA PRO A 38 21.33 -5.00 10.46
C PRO A 38 20.56 -3.69 10.41
N VAL A 39 20.31 -3.19 9.20
CA VAL A 39 19.41 -2.05 8.95
C VAL A 39 18.11 -2.57 8.37
N VAL A 40 16.99 -2.17 8.98
CA VAL A 40 15.63 -2.53 8.52
C VAL A 40 14.93 -1.26 8.07
N VAL A 41 14.48 -1.26 6.82
CA VAL A 41 13.77 -0.12 6.21
C VAL A 41 12.35 -0.56 5.87
N VAL A 42 11.37 0.27 6.25
CA VAL A 42 9.96 0.08 5.94
C VAL A 42 9.48 1.30 5.19
N GLU A 43 8.82 1.09 4.04
CA GLU A 43 8.21 2.15 3.25
C GLU A 43 6.71 1.91 3.13
N LEU A 44 5.92 2.91 3.49
CA LEU A 44 4.47 2.89 3.35
C LEU A 44 4.07 3.66 2.08
N MET A 45 3.38 2.99 1.15
CA MET A 45 2.93 3.58 -0.11
C MET A 45 1.43 3.40 -0.32
N GLY A 46 0.70 4.51 -0.45
CA GLY A 46 -0.67 4.51 -0.95
C GLY A 46 -0.67 4.69 -2.48
N ARG A 47 -1.41 3.84 -3.20
CA ARG A 47 -1.62 3.98 -4.66
C ARG A 47 -3.11 3.99 -4.97
N GLY A 48 -3.54 5.01 -5.70
CA GLY A 48 -4.88 5.06 -6.28
C GLY A 48 -4.85 4.60 -7.73
N PHE A 49 -5.85 3.84 -8.16
CA PHE A 49 -6.03 3.46 -9.55
C PHE A 49 -7.38 3.98 -10.02
N LEU A 50 -7.41 4.59 -11.21
CA LEU A 50 -8.64 5.08 -11.83
C LEU A 50 -8.98 4.14 -12.99
N ARG A 51 -10.24 3.70 -13.04
CA ARG A 51 -10.81 2.97 -14.17
C ARG A 51 -12.19 3.53 -14.45
N TRP A 52 -12.48 3.79 -15.71
CA TRP A 52 -13.82 4.09 -16.18
C TRP A 52 -14.10 3.33 -17.48
N LEU A 53 -15.39 3.15 -17.77
CA LEU A 53 -15.84 2.65 -19.07
C LEU A 53 -15.94 3.86 -20.01
N GLU A 54 -15.28 3.78 -21.15
CA GLU A 54 -15.40 4.76 -22.23
C GLU A 54 -16.58 4.35 -23.11
N GLU A 55 -17.51 5.27 -23.40
CA GLU A 55 -18.53 5.04 -24.41
C GLU A 55 -17.90 5.22 -25.81
N ASP A 56 -18.18 4.30 -26.73
CA ASP A 56 -17.74 4.36 -28.14
C ASP A 56 -18.45 5.49 -28.91
N ASN A 57 -18.17 6.75 -28.59
CA ASN A 57 -18.60 7.89 -29.38
C ASN A 57 -17.43 8.86 -29.67
N PRO A 58 -16.77 8.73 -30.84
CA PRO A 58 -15.58 9.51 -31.20
C PRO A 58 -15.86 11.01 -31.45
N GLU A 59 -17.12 11.43 -31.48
CA GLU A 59 -17.53 12.84 -31.70
C GLU A 59 -17.54 13.67 -30.39
N LEU A 60 -17.59 13.03 -29.23
CA LEU A 60 -17.59 13.72 -27.94
C LEU A 60 -16.16 13.81 -27.42
N GLY A 61 -15.47 14.90 -27.75
CA GLY A 61 -14.20 15.24 -27.13
C GLY A 61 -14.39 15.48 -25.63
N TYR A 62 -14.29 14.43 -24.80
CA TYR A 62 -14.51 14.52 -23.36
C TYR A 62 -13.32 15.20 -22.65
N ASN A 63 -13.23 16.52 -22.70
CA ASN A 63 -12.52 17.27 -21.67
C ASN A 63 -13.45 17.47 -20.47
N ARG A 64 -13.52 16.47 -19.58
CA ARG A 64 -14.24 16.58 -18.30
C ARG A 64 -13.27 17.00 -17.20
N SER A 65 -13.40 18.24 -16.73
CA SER A 65 -12.86 18.65 -15.43
C SER A 65 -13.60 17.87 -14.33
N MET A 66 -13.06 16.73 -13.90
CA MET A 66 -13.62 15.96 -12.80
C MET A 66 -12.75 16.08 -11.56
N ALA A 67 -13.38 16.48 -10.45
CA ALA A 67 -12.79 16.41 -9.13
C ALA A 67 -12.68 14.93 -8.73
N CYS A 68 -11.44 14.44 -8.62
CA CYS A 68 -11.17 13.11 -8.11
C CYS A 68 -11.62 13.04 -6.65
N THR A 69 -12.69 12.29 -6.39
CA THR A 69 -13.01 11.83 -5.03
C THR A 69 -12.75 10.34 -5.02
N ASN A 70 -11.73 9.93 -4.27
CA ASN A 70 -11.43 8.53 -4.02
C ASN A 70 -12.60 7.97 -3.19
N GLN A 71 -13.63 7.44 -3.86
CA GLN A 71 -14.69 6.70 -3.20
C GLN A 71 -14.13 5.34 -2.80
N ALA A 72 -13.50 5.29 -1.63
CA ALA A 72 -13.46 4.06 -0.87
C ALA A 72 -14.91 3.76 -0.48
N VAL A 73 -15.58 2.91 -1.28
CA VAL A 73 -16.89 2.38 -0.92
C VAL A 73 -16.64 1.36 0.20
N TYR A 74 -17.08 1.71 1.40
CA TYR A 74 -17.11 0.85 2.58
C TYR A 74 -18.46 0.17 2.70
#